data_AF-W6K2L6-F1
#
_entry.id   AF-W6K2L6-F1
#
_cell.length_a   1.000
_cell.length_b   1.000
_cell.length_c   1.000
_cell.angle_alpha   90.00
_cell.angle_beta   90.00
_cell.angle_gamma   90.00
#
_symmetry.space_group_name_H-M   'P 1'
#
loop_
_entity.id
_entity.type
_entity.pdbx_description
1 polymer ?
#
loop_
_entity_poly.entity_id
_entity_poly.type
_entity_poly.pdbx_seq_one_letter_code
_entity_poly.pdbx_strand_id
1 'polypeptide(L)'
;MPSSDSRTPDVNHDTVGESQRSTAELAVRRYVPNSLRPDQWAAIADFTVDIALRLNPSHPKRAIESMRTLSQFIHWARTQGLPLDVELIFDPDTVEGYIAGGCPHLAASSRATRRAYLRNYGRQITTTAPWPPSIRPLRQDYAVVPYTDAEVDRAARGRRFATHHKPATPSAGAPRTRSGRRPLPQGVMVGHHGRPSGQARRPLPDGSR
;
A
#
# COMPACT_ATOMS: atom_id res chain seq x y z
N MET A 1 -29.58 12.30 -55.19
CA MET A 1 -28.67 12.59 -54.06
C MET A 1 -29.44 12.47 -52.76
N PRO A 2 -28.96 11.70 -51.78
CA PRO A 2 -29.30 11.93 -50.38
C PRO A 2 -28.04 12.32 -49.58
N SER A 3 -28.16 13.37 -48.77
CA SER A 3 -27.13 13.85 -47.83
C SER A 3 -26.99 12.90 -46.65
N SER A 4 -25.76 12.47 -46.36
CA SER A 4 -25.40 11.86 -45.08
C SER A 4 -25.30 12.95 -44.01
N ASP A 5 -26.32 13.06 -43.16
CA ASP A 5 -26.24 13.78 -41.89
C ASP A 5 -25.66 12.80 -40.84
N SER A 6 -24.33 12.66 -40.83
CA SER A 6 -23.61 11.89 -39.79
C SER A 6 -23.41 12.78 -38.58
N ARG A 7 -24.45 12.92 -37.77
CA ARG A 7 -24.38 13.51 -36.43
C ARG A 7 -23.83 12.48 -35.46
N THR A 8 -22.53 12.46 -35.24
CA THR A 8 -21.93 11.75 -34.10
C THR A 8 -22.38 12.45 -32.81
N PRO A 9 -23.01 11.75 -31.86
CA PRO A 9 -23.38 12.36 -30.59
C PRO A 9 -22.12 12.64 -29.78
N ASP A 10 -22.02 13.86 -29.28
CA ASP A 10 -21.03 14.34 -28.33
C ASP A 10 -21.00 13.39 -27.12
N VAL A 11 -19.87 12.72 -26.91
CA VAL A 11 -19.71 11.74 -25.84
C VAL A 11 -19.53 12.51 -24.53
N ASN A 12 -20.56 12.50 -23.67
CA ASN A 12 -20.57 13.11 -22.34
C ASN A 12 -19.45 12.52 -21.44
N HIS A 13 -18.25 13.11 -21.50
CA HIS A 13 -17.17 12.80 -20.57
C HIS A 13 -17.49 13.24 -19.14
N ASP A 14 -18.32 14.28 -18.98
CA ASP A 14 -18.68 14.84 -17.69
C ASP A 14 -19.56 13.89 -16.85
N THR A 15 -20.49 13.17 -17.48
CA THR A 15 -21.37 12.21 -16.76
C THR A 15 -20.60 10.98 -16.28
N VAL A 16 -19.57 10.57 -17.02
CA VAL A 16 -18.70 9.45 -16.63
C VAL A 16 -17.84 9.86 -15.43
N GLY A 17 -17.31 11.09 -15.42
CA GLY A 17 -16.55 11.64 -14.30
C GLY A 17 -17.37 11.74 -13.02
N GLU A 18 -18.60 12.25 -13.09
CA GLU A 18 -19.50 12.37 -11.94
C GLU A 18 -19.92 11.00 -11.38
N SER A 19 -20.25 10.05 -12.27
CA SER A 19 -20.59 8.68 -11.87
C SER A 19 -19.41 7.97 -11.19
N GLN A 20 -18.18 8.20 -11.67
CA GLN A 20 -16.98 7.65 -11.06
C GLN A 20 -16.67 8.28 -9.71
N ARG A 21 -16.83 9.59 -9.56
CA ARG A 21 -16.67 10.29 -8.27
C ARG A 21 -17.69 9.80 -7.24
N SER A 22 -18.96 9.73 -7.60
CA SER A 22 -20.00 9.19 -6.73
C SER A 22 -19.69 7.75 -6.29
N THR A 23 -19.24 6.90 -7.24
CA THR A 23 -18.80 5.54 -6.92
C THR A 23 -17.57 5.53 -6.00
N ALA A 24 -16.65 6.48 -6.16
CA ALA A 24 -15.45 6.60 -5.35
C ALA A 24 -15.77 7.04 -3.91
N GLU A 25 -16.65 8.02 -3.73
CA GLU A 25 -17.16 8.43 -2.42
C GLU A 25 -17.88 7.28 -1.71
N LEU A 26 -18.71 6.52 -2.46
CA LEU A 26 -19.36 5.34 -1.91
C LEU A 26 -18.34 4.28 -1.47
N ALA A 27 -17.26 4.10 -2.24
CA ALA A 27 -16.18 3.20 -1.89
C ALA A 27 -15.43 3.64 -0.62
N VAL A 28 -15.23 4.96 -0.42
CA VAL A 28 -14.69 5.51 0.84
C VAL A 28 -15.61 5.18 2.01
N ARG A 29 -16.90 5.51 1.90
CA ARG A 29 -17.87 5.36 3.01
C ARG A 29 -18.09 3.90 3.42
N ARG A 30 -17.96 2.96 2.48
CA ARG A 30 -18.13 1.52 2.73
C ARG A 30 -16.82 0.81 3.08
N TYR A 31 -15.69 1.52 3.08
CA TYR A 31 -14.40 0.90 3.31
C TYR A 31 -14.27 0.39 4.75
N VAL A 32 -13.82 -0.86 4.89
CA VAL A 32 -13.41 -1.45 6.17
C VAL A 32 -12.04 -2.09 5.97
N PRO A 33 -10.99 -1.67 6.71
CA PRO A 33 -9.66 -2.23 6.57
C PRO A 33 -9.57 -3.64 7.16
N ASN A 34 -8.96 -4.58 6.42
CA ASN A 34 -8.65 -5.91 6.94
C ASN A 34 -7.41 -5.93 7.87
N SER A 35 -6.63 -4.86 7.88
CA SER A 35 -5.37 -4.76 8.65
C SER A 35 -5.56 -4.27 10.08
N LEU A 36 -6.75 -3.78 10.43
CA LEU A 36 -7.07 -3.26 11.76
C LEU A 36 -8.18 -4.09 12.38
N ARG A 37 -8.15 -4.25 13.70
CA ARG A 37 -9.27 -4.85 14.42
C ARG A 37 -10.48 -3.90 14.36
N PRO A 38 -11.73 -4.41 14.47
CA PRO A 38 -12.93 -3.57 14.39
C PRO A 38 -12.95 -2.41 15.39
N ASP A 39 -12.46 -2.63 16.62
CA ASP A 39 -12.36 -1.62 17.68
C ASP A 39 -11.34 -0.53 17.34
N GLN A 40 -10.21 -0.92 16.74
CA GLN A 40 -9.17 0.00 16.30
C GLN A 40 -9.64 0.85 15.12
N TRP A 41 -10.38 0.25 14.18
CA TRP A 41 -10.97 0.96 13.06
C TRP A 41 -12.05 1.93 13.50
N ALA A 42 -13.01 1.49 14.32
CA ALA A 42 -14.11 2.31 14.81
C ALA A 42 -13.61 3.61 15.45
N ALA A 43 -12.49 3.56 16.17
CA ALA A 43 -11.93 4.72 16.84
C ALA A 43 -11.30 5.78 15.92
N ILE A 44 -11.07 5.48 14.63
CA ILE A 44 -10.48 6.42 13.66
C ILE A 44 -11.30 6.55 12.37
N ALA A 45 -12.41 5.80 12.25
CA ALA A 45 -13.14 5.61 11.00
C ALA A 45 -13.67 6.94 10.45
N ASP A 46 -14.43 7.68 11.26
CA ASP A 46 -15.07 8.92 10.85
C ASP A 46 -14.04 9.97 10.42
N PHE A 47 -12.97 10.13 11.20
CA PHE A 47 -11.86 11.03 10.87
C PHE A 47 -11.17 10.63 9.56
N THR A 48 -10.93 9.33 9.36
CA THR A 48 -10.29 8.81 8.14
C THR A 48 -11.17 9.03 6.90
N VAL A 49 -12.48 8.77 7.03
CA VAL A 49 -13.47 8.95 5.95
C VAL A 49 -13.58 10.43 5.58
N ASP A 50 -13.67 11.32 6.57
CA ASP A 50 -13.72 12.77 6.35
C ASP A 50 -12.50 13.27 5.57
N ILE A 51 -11.28 12.90 6.00
CA ILE A 51 -10.05 13.24 5.25
C ILE A 51 -10.10 12.71 3.82
N ALA A 52 -10.50 11.45 3.63
CA ALA A 52 -10.54 10.85 2.31
C ALA A 52 -11.54 11.54 1.38
N LEU A 53 -12.66 12.04 1.89
CA LEU A 53 -13.62 12.82 1.12
C LEU A 53 -13.10 14.23 0.80
N ARG A 54 -12.38 14.88 1.72
CA ARG A 54 -11.70 16.18 1.47
C ARG A 54 -10.66 16.11 0.36
N LEU A 55 -10.03 14.94 0.17
CA LEU A 55 -9.12 14.68 -0.96
C LEU A 55 -9.83 14.56 -2.32
N ASN A 56 -11.16 14.65 -2.37
CA ASN A 56 -11.99 14.61 -3.57
C ASN A 56 -11.67 13.42 -4.50
N PRO A 57 -11.96 12.19 -4.06
CA PRO A 57 -11.55 10.98 -4.78
C PRO A 57 -12.28 10.88 -6.14
N SER A 58 -11.52 10.90 -7.23
CA SER A 58 -12.09 10.84 -8.59
C SER A 58 -12.36 9.44 -9.11
N HIS A 59 -11.71 8.41 -8.55
CA HIS A 59 -11.81 7.04 -9.05
C HIS A 59 -11.85 6.01 -7.90
N PRO A 60 -12.75 5.01 -7.92
CA PRO A 60 -12.95 4.07 -6.81
C PRO A 60 -11.69 3.30 -6.40
N LYS A 61 -10.90 2.83 -7.38
CA LYS A 61 -9.63 2.15 -7.10
C LYS A 61 -8.66 3.03 -6.31
N ARG A 62 -8.56 4.31 -6.69
CA ARG A 62 -7.68 5.28 -6.00
C ARG A 62 -8.22 5.59 -4.61
N ALA A 63 -9.52 5.72 -4.46
CA ALA A 63 -10.17 5.89 -3.16
C ALA A 63 -9.81 4.75 -2.18
N ILE A 64 -9.89 3.49 -2.62
CA ILE A 64 -9.54 2.33 -1.80
C ILE A 64 -8.04 2.33 -1.45
N GLU A 65 -7.16 2.70 -2.39
CA GLU A 65 -5.72 2.82 -2.16
C GLU A 65 -5.40 3.92 -1.12
N SER A 66 -6.08 5.07 -1.21
CA SER A 66 -5.99 6.16 -0.23
C SER A 66 -6.47 5.70 1.14
N MET A 67 -7.65 5.08 1.23
CA MET A 67 -8.20 4.57 2.48
C MET A 67 -7.29 3.55 3.17
N ARG A 68 -6.67 2.65 2.40
CA ARG A 68 -5.70 1.68 2.93
C ARG A 68 -4.48 2.38 3.53
N THR A 69 -4.00 3.44 2.89
CA THR A 69 -2.83 4.19 3.36
C THR A 69 -3.17 5.05 4.57
N LEU A 70 -4.29 5.79 4.52
CA LEU A 70 -4.76 6.67 5.58
C LEU A 70 -5.08 5.88 6.86
N SER A 71 -5.83 4.78 6.77
CA SER A 71 -6.20 3.97 7.95
C SER A 71 -4.98 3.45 8.71
N GLN A 72 -3.97 2.93 8.02
CA GLN A 72 -2.73 2.47 8.65
C GLN A 72 -1.93 3.63 9.27
N PHE A 73 -1.84 4.76 8.57
CA PHE A 73 -1.09 5.93 9.03
C PHE A 73 -1.74 6.58 10.26
N ILE A 74 -3.03 6.89 10.19
CA ILE A 74 -3.79 7.53 11.28
C ILE A 74 -3.83 6.60 12.50
N HIS A 75 -4.01 5.30 12.30
CA HIS A 75 -3.91 4.34 13.39
C HIS A 75 -2.54 4.42 14.08
N TRP A 76 -1.45 4.36 13.29
CA TRP A 76 -0.10 4.48 13.83
C TRP A 76 0.09 5.81 14.58
N ALA A 77 -0.30 6.94 14.01
CA ALA A 77 -0.19 8.26 14.65
C ALA A 77 -0.90 8.29 16.01
N ARG A 78 -2.12 7.73 16.08
CA ARG A 78 -2.86 7.58 17.34
C ARG A 78 -2.14 6.68 18.34
N THR A 79 -1.48 5.61 17.91
CA THR A 79 -0.66 4.77 18.82
C THR A 79 0.56 5.50 19.38
N GLN A 80 1.03 6.55 18.70
CA GLN A 80 2.08 7.46 19.20
C GLN A 80 1.53 8.54 20.14
N GLY A 81 0.22 8.54 20.41
CA GLY A 81 -0.44 9.50 21.30
C GLY A 81 -0.86 10.82 20.64
N LEU A 82 -0.76 10.92 19.31
CA LEU A 82 -1.22 12.11 18.60
C LEU A 82 -2.76 12.20 18.64
N PRO A 83 -3.33 13.39 18.89
CA PRO A 83 -4.77 13.60 18.78
C PRO A 83 -5.22 13.44 17.32
N LEU A 84 -6.51 13.16 17.12
CA LEU A 84 -7.12 13.12 15.78
C LEU A 84 -7.33 14.54 15.24
N ASP A 85 -6.22 15.19 14.95
CA ASP A 85 -6.14 16.53 14.38
C ASP A 85 -5.37 16.46 13.06
N VAL A 86 -5.91 17.09 12.01
CA VAL A 86 -5.36 17.01 10.65
C VAL A 86 -3.98 17.67 10.57
N GLU A 87 -3.78 18.83 11.20
CA GLU A 87 -2.52 19.57 11.15
C GLU A 87 -1.41 18.81 11.89
N LEU A 88 -1.74 18.22 13.04
CA LEU A 88 -0.76 17.49 13.86
C LEU A 88 -0.42 16.11 13.25
N ILE A 89 -1.41 15.40 12.72
CA ILE A 89 -1.18 14.09 12.10
C ILE A 89 -0.45 14.24 10.77
N PHE A 90 -0.82 15.20 9.93
CA PHE A 90 -0.18 15.45 8.65
C PHE A 90 0.93 16.51 8.75
N ASP A 91 1.64 16.54 9.86
CA ASP A 91 2.90 17.23 9.94
C ASP A 91 4.00 16.45 9.17
N PRO A 92 4.93 17.13 8.46
CA PRO A 92 6.02 16.47 7.75
C PRO A 92 6.84 15.50 8.62
N ASP A 93 7.10 15.85 9.88
CA ASP A 93 7.89 15.03 10.79
C ASP A 93 7.11 13.79 11.23
N THR A 94 5.81 13.94 11.47
CA THR A 94 4.92 12.80 11.75
C THR A 94 4.89 11.82 10.59
N VAL A 95 4.82 12.32 9.34
CA VAL A 95 4.86 11.48 8.14
C VAL A 95 6.21 10.75 8.02
N GLU A 96 7.34 11.42 8.21
CA GLU A 96 8.64 10.74 8.16
C GLU A 96 8.81 9.74 9.31
N GLY A 97 8.31 10.06 10.50
CA GLY A 97 8.24 9.14 11.64
C GLY A 97 7.45 7.87 11.30
N TYR A 98 6.32 7.98 10.61
CA TYR A 98 5.56 6.82 10.15
C TYR A 98 6.33 5.98 9.12
N ILE A 99 7.01 6.62 8.18
CA ILE A 99 7.78 5.89 7.16
C ILE A 99 8.95 5.14 7.77
N ALA A 100 9.58 5.70 8.81
CA ALA A 100 10.67 5.07 9.54
C ALA A 100 10.19 3.97 10.52
N GLY A 101 9.21 4.29 11.36
CA GLY A 101 8.77 3.42 12.46
C GLY A 101 7.55 2.55 12.17
N GLY A 102 6.60 3.04 11.37
CA GLY A 102 5.35 2.34 11.04
C GLY A 102 5.43 1.44 9.80
N CYS A 103 6.46 1.63 8.95
CA CYS A 103 6.63 0.88 7.70
C CYS A 103 7.92 0.04 7.56
N PRO A 104 8.62 -0.43 8.61
CA PRO A 104 9.91 -1.12 8.45
C PRO A 104 9.81 -2.46 7.70
N HIS A 105 8.63 -3.07 7.71
CA HIS A 105 8.32 -4.32 7.00
C HIS A 105 8.14 -4.15 5.48
N LEU A 106 8.12 -2.92 4.97
CA LEU A 106 7.93 -2.63 3.55
C LEU A 106 9.26 -2.46 2.82
N ALA A 107 9.28 -2.92 1.57
CA ALA A 107 10.34 -2.60 0.63
C ALA A 107 10.54 -1.07 0.49
N ALA A 108 11.77 -0.66 0.18
CA ALA A 108 12.14 0.75 0.06
C ALA A 108 11.27 1.52 -0.96
N SER A 109 10.94 0.90 -2.10
CA SER A 109 10.05 1.49 -3.12
C SER A 109 8.64 1.73 -2.58
N SER A 110 8.06 0.77 -1.86
CA SER A 110 6.74 0.91 -1.23
C SER A 110 6.71 2.02 -0.18
N ARG A 111 7.79 2.15 0.62
CA ARG A 111 7.95 3.27 1.56
C ARG A 111 8.03 4.61 0.83
N ALA A 112 8.78 4.68 -0.26
CA ALA A 112 8.87 5.89 -1.08
C ALA A 112 7.51 6.31 -1.68
N THR A 113 6.73 5.35 -2.21
CA THR A 113 5.38 5.63 -2.72
C THR A 113 4.44 6.11 -1.62
N ARG A 114 4.41 5.45 -0.45
CA ARG A 114 3.58 5.89 0.68
C ARG A 114 3.97 7.29 1.15
N ARG A 115 5.27 7.58 1.27
CA ARG A 115 5.76 8.92 1.59
C ARG A 115 5.24 9.94 0.59
N ALA A 116 5.35 9.67 -0.71
CA ALA A 116 4.88 10.58 -1.75
C ALA A 116 3.37 10.86 -1.62
N TYR A 117 2.55 9.83 -1.37
CA TYR A 117 1.12 9.98 -1.16
C TYR A 117 0.80 10.79 0.09
N LEU A 118 1.38 10.45 1.25
CA LEU A 118 1.10 11.17 2.50
C LEU A 118 1.53 12.63 2.45
N ARG A 119 2.69 12.93 1.82
CA ARG A 119 3.12 14.31 1.58
C ARG A 119 2.14 15.05 0.68
N ASN A 120 1.64 14.40 -0.38
CA ASN A 120 0.67 14.98 -1.30
C ASN A 120 -0.69 15.22 -0.62
N TYR A 121 -1.13 14.31 0.25
CA TYR A 121 -2.36 14.45 1.02
C TYR A 121 -2.25 15.58 2.02
N GLY A 122 -1.18 15.60 2.84
CA GLY A 122 -0.94 16.63 3.84
C GLY A 122 -1.06 18.02 3.23
N ARG A 123 -0.31 18.31 2.17
CA ARG A 123 -0.37 19.60 1.44
C ARG A 123 -1.78 20.02 0.99
N GLN A 124 -2.67 19.08 0.71
CA GLN A 124 -4.03 19.39 0.25
C GLN A 124 -4.98 19.65 1.42
N ILE A 125 -4.76 19.03 2.57
CA ILE A 125 -5.72 19.03 3.70
C ILE A 125 -5.26 19.86 4.89
N THR A 126 -3.98 20.21 4.97
CA THR A 126 -3.41 21.08 6.00
C THR A 126 -3.22 22.50 5.49
N THR A 127 -3.45 23.48 6.35
CA THR A 127 -3.26 24.90 6.10
C THR A 127 -1.99 25.44 6.76
N THR A 128 -1.62 24.90 7.93
CA THR A 128 -0.53 25.45 8.76
C THR A 128 0.73 24.59 8.78
N ALA A 129 0.59 23.28 8.52
CA ALA A 129 1.72 22.37 8.52
C ALA A 129 2.83 22.80 7.52
N PRO A 130 4.12 22.72 7.91
CA PRO A 130 5.24 23.29 7.17
C PRO A 130 5.67 22.43 5.97
N TRP A 131 4.74 22.13 5.06
CA TRP A 131 5.06 21.36 3.88
C TRP A 131 5.96 22.16 2.92
N PRO A 132 7.13 21.62 2.51
CA PRO A 132 7.93 22.27 1.47
C PRO A 132 7.10 22.39 0.19
N PRO A 133 7.37 23.32 -0.76
CA PRO A 133 6.65 23.38 -2.03
C PRO A 133 6.79 22.07 -2.85
N SER A 134 5.84 21.82 -3.75
CA SER A 134 5.84 20.57 -4.52
C SER A 134 6.84 20.74 -5.62
N ILE A 135 7.85 19.87 -5.68
CA ILE A 135 8.76 19.85 -6.82
C ILE A 135 7.91 19.39 -8.00
N ARG A 136 7.79 20.27 -9.01
CA ARG A 136 7.06 19.98 -10.25
C ARG A 136 7.44 18.58 -10.73
N PRO A 137 6.47 17.70 -11.02
CA PRO A 137 6.79 16.37 -11.54
C PRO A 137 7.70 16.55 -12.75
N LEU A 138 8.85 15.86 -12.75
CA LEU A 138 9.63 15.71 -13.97
C LEU A 138 8.66 15.17 -15.02
N ARG A 139 8.56 15.83 -16.17
CA ARG A 139 7.76 15.32 -17.29
C ARG A 139 8.18 13.87 -17.51
N GLN A 140 7.22 12.97 -17.46
CA GLN A 140 7.46 11.57 -17.73
C GLN A 140 7.58 11.43 -19.25
N ASP A 141 8.72 11.86 -19.81
CA ASP A 141 9.03 11.77 -21.24
C ASP A 141 9.47 10.35 -21.61
N TYR A 142 8.77 9.33 -21.09
CA TYR A 142 8.96 7.96 -21.53
C TYR A 142 7.86 7.63 -22.53
N ALA A 143 8.10 7.95 -23.80
CA ALA A 143 7.32 7.38 -24.88
C ALA A 143 7.62 5.87 -24.91
N VAL A 144 6.61 5.04 -24.63
CA VAL A 144 6.69 3.62 -24.98
C VAL A 144 6.84 3.60 -26.50
N VAL A 145 8.02 3.25 -26.99
CA VAL A 145 8.24 3.02 -28.42
C VAL A 145 7.36 1.82 -28.79
N PRO A 146 6.36 1.98 -29.68
CA PRO A 146 5.56 0.85 -30.12
C PRO A 146 6.48 -0.23 -30.69
N TYR A 147 6.21 -1.49 -30.37
CA TYR A 147 6.95 -2.61 -30.98
C TYR A 147 6.92 -2.47 -32.50
N THR A 148 8.06 -2.69 -33.13
CA THR A 148 8.15 -2.75 -34.59
C THR A 148 7.36 -3.96 -35.10
N ASP A 149 6.86 -3.90 -36.34
CA ASP A 149 6.14 -5.02 -36.96
C ASP A 149 6.96 -6.31 -36.88
N ALA A 150 8.28 -6.23 -37.07
CA ALA A 150 9.20 -7.36 -36.96
C ALA A 150 9.26 -7.99 -35.55
N GLU A 151 9.10 -7.20 -34.48
CA GLU A 151 9.05 -7.68 -33.10
C GLU A 151 7.70 -8.33 -32.78
N VAL A 152 6.60 -7.74 -33.26
CA VAL A 152 5.26 -8.30 -33.16
C VAL A 152 5.21 -9.66 -33.86
N ASP A 153 5.78 -9.71 -35.06
CA ASP A 153 5.92 -10.90 -35.88
C ASP A 153 6.78 -11.98 -35.22
N ARG A 154 7.92 -11.60 -34.63
CA ARG A 154 8.80 -12.51 -33.89
C ARG A 154 8.07 -13.08 -32.67
N ALA A 155 7.31 -12.26 -31.94
CA ALA A 155 6.52 -12.69 -30.79
C ALA A 155 5.35 -13.61 -31.22
N ALA A 156 4.73 -13.34 -32.37
CA ALA A 156 3.67 -14.19 -32.94
C ALA A 156 4.23 -15.56 -33.37
N ARG A 157 5.40 -15.59 -34.01
CA ARG A 157 6.09 -16.84 -34.41
C ARG A 157 6.65 -17.65 -33.23
N GLY A 158 6.95 -17.00 -32.10
CA GLY A 158 7.46 -17.63 -30.88
C GLY A 158 6.38 -18.28 -30.00
N ARG A 159 5.09 -17.99 -30.21
CA ARG A 159 3.99 -18.61 -29.46
C ARG A 159 3.68 -20.02 -29.96
N ARG A 160 4.46 -21.01 -29.50
CA ARG A 160 3.93 -22.37 -29.29
C ARG A 160 3.22 -22.37 -27.95
N PHE A 161 1.91 -22.56 -27.94
CA PHE A 161 1.13 -22.67 -26.71
C PHE A 161 1.60 -23.89 -25.92
N ALA A 162 2.55 -23.71 -25.01
CA ALA A 162 2.79 -24.66 -23.93
C ALA A 162 1.73 -24.41 -22.85
N THR A 163 0.52 -24.87 -23.14
CA THR A 163 -0.57 -24.96 -22.16
C THR A 163 -0.11 -25.93 -21.07
N HIS A 164 0.49 -25.42 -19.99
CA HIS A 164 0.70 -26.21 -18.78
C HIS A 164 -0.66 -26.36 -18.08
N HIS A 165 -1.55 -27.16 -18.66
CA HIS A 165 -2.60 -27.79 -17.90
C HIS A 165 -1.92 -28.83 -17.01
N LYS A 166 -1.91 -28.62 -15.70
CA LYS A 166 -1.62 -29.67 -14.73
C LYS A 166 -2.82 -30.62 -14.71
N PRO A 167 -2.73 -31.87 -15.23
CA PRO A 167 -3.85 -32.79 -15.10
C PRO A 167 -3.95 -33.28 -13.66
N ALA A 168 -5.19 -33.37 -13.16
CA ALA A 168 -5.53 -34.05 -11.92
C ALA A 168 -5.30 -35.56 -12.09
N THR A 169 -4.60 -36.16 -11.13
CA THR A 169 -4.31 -37.60 -11.08
C THR A 169 -5.50 -38.35 -10.48
N PRO A 170 -6.12 -39.33 -11.15
CA PRO A 170 -6.97 -40.31 -10.48
C PRO A 170 -6.11 -41.43 -9.86
N SER A 171 -6.47 -41.79 -8.63
CA SER A 171 -5.92 -42.89 -7.84
C SER A 171 -6.47 -44.23 -8.32
N ALA A 172 -5.61 -45.21 -8.64
CA ALA A 172 -5.91 -46.64 -8.58
C ALA A 172 -4.64 -47.51 -8.68
N GLY A 173 -4.47 -48.44 -7.72
CA GLY A 173 -3.88 -49.77 -7.95
C GLY A 173 -2.35 -49.92 -7.86
N ALA A 174 -1.86 -50.43 -6.72
CA ALA A 174 -0.48 -50.84 -6.46
C ALA A 174 -0.05 -52.12 -7.24
N PRO A 175 1.25 -52.54 -7.22
CA PRO A 175 1.77 -53.23 -6.04
C PRO A 175 3.18 -52.82 -5.61
N ARG A 176 3.43 -53.11 -4.33
CA ARG A 176 4.65 -52.86 -3.57
C ARG A 176 5.76 -53.82 -4.01
N THR A 177 6.95 -53.29 -4.32
CA THR A 177 8.20 -54.05 -4.21
C THR A 177 9.21 -53.28 -3.36
N ARG A 178 9.60 -53.99 -2.31
CA ARG A 178 10.53 -53.73 -1.21
C ARG A 178 11.98 -53.68 -1.69
N SER A 179 12.73 -52.61 -1.39
CA SER A 179 14.09 -52.66 -0.84
C SER A 179 14.75 -51.28 -0.78
N GLY A 180 15.46 -50.99 0.32
CA GLY A 180 16.38 -49.84 0.42
C GLY A 180 16.18 -48.95 1.65
N ARG A 181 16.60 -49.45 2.82
CA ARG A 181 16.72 -48.71 4.09
C ARG A 181 17.71 -47.53 4.00
N ARG A 182 17.28 -46.36 4.55
CA ARG A 182 18.00 -45.37 5.41
C ARG A 182 19.32 -44.71 4.90
N PRO A 183 19.83 -43.61 5.52
CA PRO A 183 19.24 -42.73 6.54
C PRO A 183 19.39 -41.20 6.28
N LEU A 184 18.66 -40.43 7.08
CA LEU A 184 18.91 -39.01 7.39
C LEU A 184 20.30 -38.82 8.02
N PRO A 185 20.94 -37.65 7.86
CA PRO A 185 21.71 -37.07 8.95
C PRO A 185 20.83 -36.12 9.78
N GLN A 186 20.59 -36.56 11.02
CA GLN A 186 20.23 -35.71 12.14
C GLN A 186 21.48 -35.04 12.72
N GLY A 187 21.28 -33.84 13.27
CA GLY A 187 22.03 -33.30 14.42
C GLY A 187 23.39 -32.68 14.06
N VAL A 188 23.93 -31.72 14.81
CA VAL A 188 23.82 -31.40 16.25
C VAL A 188 24.41 -29.97 16.38
N MET A 189 23.67 -28.94 16.79
CA MET A 189 23.58 -28.37 18.17
C MET A 189 24.89 -28.33 18.95
N VAL A 190 25.40 -27.14 19.32
CA VAL A 190 26.00 -26.72 20.62
C VAL A 190 26.41 -25.26 20.36
N GLY A 191 26.08 -24.22 21.14
CA GLY A 191 25.63 -24.12 22.52
C GLY A 191 26.59 -23.19 23.29
N HIS A 192 26.01 -22.23 24.05
CA HIS A 192 26.62 -21.52 25.21
C HIS A 192 27.71 -20.46 24.94
N HIS A 193 27.89 -19.36 25.68
CA HIS A 193 27.37 -18.81 26.95
C HIS A 193 27.63 -17.28 26.95
N GLY A 194 26.94 -16.51 27.81
CA GLY A 194 27.51 -15.23 28.29
C GLY A 194 26.53 -14.07 28.53
N ARG A 195 25.66 -14.17 29.54
CA ARG A 195 25.32 -13.00 30.37
C ARG A 195 26.47 -12.75 31.33
N PRO A 196 26.68 -11.50 31.77
CA PRO A 196 26.45 -11.29 33.19
C PRO A 196 25.68 -10.01 33.51
N SER A 197 24.93 -10.12 34.59
CA SER A 197 24.32 -9.05 35.37
C SER A 197 25.39 -8.22 36.07
N GLY A 198 25.17 -6.91 36.20
CA GLY A 198 25.95 -6.02 37.05
C GLY A 198 25.07 -4.87 37.55
N GLN A 199 24.44 -5.06 38.71
CA GLN A 199 23.88 -3.97 39.51
C GLN A 199 25.01 -3.05 39.99
N ALA A 200 24.79 -1.74 39.94
CA ALA A 200 25.38 -0.83 40.91
C ALA A 200 24.31 0.18 41.35
N ARG A 201 24.14 0.24 42.66
CA ARG A 201 23.19 1.07 43.39
C ARG A 201 23.69 2.53 43.47
N ARG A 202 22.72 3.44 43.52
CA ARG A 202 22.64 4.79 44.14
C ARG A 202 23.76 5.16 45.15
N PRO A 203 24.09 6.47 45.38
CA PRO A 203 23.09 7.47 45.80
C PRO A 203 23.25 8.93 45.32
N LEU A 204 22.15 9.67 45.50
CA LEU A 204 22.09 11.14 45.61
C LEU A 204 22.95 11.64 46.78
N PRO A 205 23.43 12.88 46.74
CA PRO A 205 23.44 13.73 47.91
C PRO A 205 22.23 14.67 47.90
N ASP A 206 21.71 14.78 49.12
CA ASP A 206 20.65 15.64 49.63
C ASP A 206 21.05 17.12 49.54
N GLY A 207 20.06 18.00 49.66
CA GLY A 207 20.16 19.43 49.35
C GLY A 207 20.87 20.31 50.38
N SER A 208 20.53 21.60 50.30
CA SER A 208 20.82 22.71 51.24
C SER A 208 22.07 23.56 50.94
N ARG A 209 21.92 24.63 50.16
CA ARG A 209 21.66 26.02 50.63
C ARG A 209 21.75 26.99 49.45
#